data_AF-A0A965PN84-F1
#
_entry.id   AF-A0A965PN84-F1
#
_cell.length_a   1.000
_cell.length_b   1.000
_cell.length_c   1.000
_cell.angle_alpha   90.00
_cell.angle_beta   90.00
_cell.angle_gamma   90.00
#
_symmetry.space_group_name_H-M   'P 1'
#
loop_
_entity.id
_entity.type
_entity.pdbx_description
1 polymer ?
#
loop_
_entity_poly.entity_id
_entity_poly.type
_entity_poly.pdbx_seq_one_letter_code
_entity_poly.pdbx_strand_id
1 'polypeptide(L)'
;MSAFERSGLGVGILLTGSYLAMSGATTTTLTIADGTAIVGGYFYESNGSVTISTSTLGSGTFSVIIIANTAAGSQVVSANGAGTTIVLTATTRAAIVTAAQLSTITASITATNIVTLGTVTTVAGTIYSITPAFSFTTSRTVPAQVYATLASPSVINATSGVNTTISGYATSYSTSDGIITTSTSSGNFTVNVAGVYQFTAVVSWDANTTGSRLLAVAGSGIVRTLDSYYDWRSAALNAISPTQRLDTSIELSAGAVFYAYAAQNSGSTRTIGDALARLVRL
;
A
#
# COMPACT_ATOMS: atom_id res chain seq x y z
N MET A 1 28.19 -14.04 18.46
CA MET A 1 27.36 -13.11 17.68
C MET A 1 27.55 -11.75 18.34
N SER A 2 28.41 -10.91 17.77
CA SER A 2 28.77 -9.59 18.30
C SER A 2 27.61 -8.62 18.10
N ALA A 3 27.16 -7.98 19.17
CA ALA A 3 26.19 -6.89 19.09
C ALA A 3 26.84 -5.72 18.33
N PHE A 4 26.31 -5.36 17.16
CA PHE A 4 26.74 -4.15 16.45
C PHE A 4 26.05 -2.94 17.10
N GLU A 5 26.88 -1.94 17.39
CA GLU A 5 26.58 -0.75 18.17
C GLU A 5 25.64 0.22 17.43
N ARG A 6 24.76 0.86 18.20
CA ARG A 6 23.79 1.85 17.75
C ARG A 6 24.49 3.08 17.17
N SER A 7 24.48 3.26 15.86
CA SER A 7 24.81 4.55 15.25
C SER A 7 23.85 4.89 14.12
N GLY A 8 22.87 5.76 14.41
CA GLY A 8 22.23 6.61 13.40
C GLY A 8 20.90 6.16 12.78
N LEU A 9 20.35 4.99 13.10
CA LEU A 9 19.03 4.61 12.57
C LEU A 9 17.93 5.23 13.44
N GLY A 10 17.05 6.03 12.83
CA GLY A 10 15.92 6.68 13.49
C GLY A 10 14.94 5.68 14.13
N VAL A 11 13.96 6.19 14.89
CA VAL A 11 12.92 5.35 15.50
C VAL A 11 11.99 4.84 14.40
N GLY A 12 12.04 3.54 14.10
CA GLY A 12 11.19 2.92 13.08
C GLY A 12 11.46 1.42 12.94
N ILE A 13 10.48 0.71 12.37
CA ILE A 13 10.60 -0.71 12.04
C ILE A 13 10.97 -0.81 10.56
N LEU A 14 12.19 -1.23 10.26
CA LEU A 14 12.59 -1.62 8.89
C LEU A 14 12.48 -3.14 8.79
N LEU A 15 11.66 -3.67 7.89
CA LEU A 15 11.63 -5.10 7.57
C LEU A 15 12.13 -5.32 6.14
N THR A 16 13.11 -6.19 5.94
CA THR A 16 13.65 -6.52 4.61
C THR A 16 13.75 -8.04 4.40
N GLY A 17 14.06 -8.47 3.17
CA GLY A 17 14.12 -9.89 2.79
C GLY A 17 12.73 -10.49 2.61
N SER A 18 12.48 -11.65 3.22
CA SER A 18 11.16 -12.31 3.22
C SER A 18 10.21 -11.72 4.29
N TYR A 19 10.49 -10.51 4.78
CA TYR A 19 9.73 -9.78 5.80
C TYR A 19 9.46 -10.59 7.08
N LEU A 20 10.34 -11.55 7.40
CA LEU A 20 10.19 -12.43 8.56
C LEU A 20 8.83 -13.15 8.57
N ALA A 21 8.35 -13.55 7.38
CA ALA A 21 7.09 -14.27 7.22
C ALA A 21 7.06 -15.56 8.05
N MET A 22 5.92 -15.81 8.70
CA MET A 22 5.74 -16.96 9.60
C MET A 22 4.98 -18.09 8.90
N SER A 23 5.44 -19.32 9.11
CA SER A 23 4.84 -20.55 8.57
C SER A 23 4.96 -21.70 9.58
N GLY A 24 4.37 -22.86 9.26
CA GLY A 24 4.37 -24.04 10.15
C GLY A 24 2.99 -24.43 10.70
N ALA A 25 1.90 -23.98 10.07
CA ALA A 25 0.55 -24.47 10.40
C ALA A 25 0.50 -26.00 10.30
N THR A 26 -0.24 -26.62 11.21
CA THR A 26 -0.37 -28.08 11.40
C THR A 26 0.92 -28.79 11.84
N THR A 27 1.94 -28.05 12.26
CA THR A 27 3.20 -28.61 12.80
C THR A 27 3.47 -28.14 14.23
N THR A 28 4.50 -28.69 14.87
CA THR A 28 4.99 -28.22 16.19
C THR A 28 6.17 -27.26 16.08
N THR A 29 6.46 -26.74 14.88
CA THR A 29 7.61 -25.85 14.64
C THR A 29 7.15 -24.61 13.89
N LEU A 30 7.25 -23.46 14.54
CA LEU A 30 7.06 -22.17 13.89
C LEU A 30 8.33 -21.85 13.09
N THR A 31 8.20 -21.63 11.80
CA THR A 31 9.31 -21.18 10.95
C THR A 31 9.12 -19.71 10.60
N ILE A 32 10.08 -18.88 10.97
CA ILE A 32 10.20 -17.46 10.61
C ILE A 32 11.19 -17.39 9.45
N ALA A 33 10.78 -16.90 8.29
CA ALA A 33 11.63 -16.79 7.11
C ALA A 33 12.82 -15.83 7.35
N ASP A 34 13.77 -15.83 6.42
CA ASP A 34 14.90 -14.90 6.43
C ASP A 34 14.45 -13.43 6.38
N GLY A 35 15.27 -12.55 6.93
CA GLY A 35 14.99 -11.11 6.91
C GLY A 35 15.77 -10.34 7.96
N THR A 36 15.57 -9.03 7.94
CA THR A 36 16.17 -8.12 8.92
C THR A 36 15.10 -7.24 9.55
N ALA A 37 15.29 -6.90 10.82
CA ALA A 37 14.46 -5.95 11.55
C ALA A 37 15.32 -4.94 12.32
N ILE A 38 14.88 -3.69 12.40
CA ILE A 38 15.37 -2.72 13.39
C ILE A 38 14.34 -2.64 14.52
N VAL A 39 14.78 -2.90 15.75
CA VAL A 39 13.96 -2.94 16.96
C VAL A 39 14.56 -1.99 17.98
N GLY A 40 13.96 -0.82 18.19
CA GLY A 40 14.47 0.18 19.13
C GLY A 40 15.89 0.67 18.83
N GLY A 41 16.30 0.65 17.56
CA GLY A 41 17.66 0.98 17.12
C GLY A 41 18.65 -0.20 17.18
N TYR A 42 18.21 -1.39 17.57
CA TYR A 42 19.00 -2.63 17.54
C TYR A 42 18.67 -3.45 16.31
N PHE A 43 19.69 -4.08 15.74
CA PHE A 43 19.52 -4.91 14.55
C PHE A 43 19.15 -6.35 14.94
N TYR A 44 18.20 -6.91 14.19
CA TYR A 44 17.91 -8.34 14.12
C TYR A 44 18.15 -8.78 12.68
N GLU A 45 18.95 -9.82 12.49
CA GLU A 45 19.18 -10.42 11.19
C GLU A 45 19.17 -11.94 11.31
N SER A 46 18.40 -12.57 10.44
CA SER A 46 18.41 -14.01 10.26
C SER A 46 18.85 -14.33 8.83
N ASN A 47 20.10 -14.80 8.70
CA ASN A 47 20.65 -15.32 7.47
C ASN A 47 20.13 -16.76 7.27
N GLY A 48 18.89 -16.88 6.79
CA GLY A 48 18.12 -18.11 6.74
C GLY A 48 16.91 -18.09 7.68
N SER A 49 16.06 -19.12 7.58
CA SER A 49 14.87 -19.22 8.42
C SER A 49 15.22 -19.58 9.88
N VAL A 50 14.55 -18.94 10.84
CA VAL A 50 14.61 -19.25 12.26
C VAL A 50 13.45 -20.16 12.62
N THR A 51 13.71 -21.24 13.35
CA THR A 51 12.66 -22.14 13.83
C THR A 51 12.48 -21.98 15.34
N ILE A 52 11.22 -21.96 15.78
CA ILE A 52 10.85 -21.97 17.20
C ILE A 52 9.97 -23.19 17.48
N SER A 53 10.40 -24.06 18.39
CA SER A 53 9.58 -25.20 18.80
C SER A 53 8.37 -24.73 19.60
N THR A 54 7.20 -25.25 19.24
CA THR A 54 5.93 -25.05 19.95
C THR A 54 5.45 -26.29 20.68
N SER A 55 6.20 -27.41 20.63
CA SER A 55 5.79 -28.71 21.17
C SER A 55 5.47 -28.73 22.66
N THR A 56 6.06 -27.82 23.44
CA THR A 56 5.83 -27.68 24.89
C THR A 56 4.75 -26.66 25.23
N LEU A 57 4.22 -25.94 24.24
CA LEU A 57 3.18 -24.94 24.45
C LEU A 57 1.82 -25.61 24.64
N GLY A 58 1.08 -25.16 25.65
CA GLY A 58 -0.30 -25.57 25.85
C GLY A 58 -1.23 -25.09 24.74
N SER A 59 -2.53 -25.30 24.92
CA SER A 59 -3.53 -24.71 24.03
C SER A 59 -3.71 -23.22 24.34
N GLY A 60 -3.65 -22.37 23.33
CA GLY A 60 -3.82 -20.92 23.50
C GLY A 60 -3.29 -20.10 22.34
N THR A 61 -3.49 -18.79 22.42
CA THR A 61 -2.94 -17.82 21.46
C THR A 61 -1.74 -17.11 22.08
N PHE A 62 -0.64 -17.09 21.36
CA PHE A 62 0.63 -16.52 21.78
C PHE A 62 1.07 -15.45 20.80
N SER A 63 1.73 -14.39 21.28
CA SER A 63 2.35 -13.39 20.42
C SER A 63 3.72 -13.87 19.96
N VAL A 64 4.03 -13.67 18.69
CA VAL A 64 5.38 -13.85 18.14
C VAL A 64 6.02 -12.48 18.04
N ILE A 65 7.13 -12.30 18.73
CA ILE A 65 7.78 -10.99 18.88
C ILE A 65 9.28 -11.08 18.60
N ILE A 66 9.88 -9.99 18.17
CA ILE A 66 11.32 -9.75 18.23
C ILE A 66 11.57 -8.81 19.40
N ILE A 67 12.46 -9.23 20.29
CA ILE A 67 12.82 -8.54 21.52
C ILE A 67 14.25 -8.05 21.38
N ALA A 68 14.49 -6.75 21.49
CA ALA A 68 15.82 -6.21 21.79
C ALA A 68 15.97 -6.12 23.31
N ASN A 69 16.56 -7.12 23.95
CA ASN A 69 16.68 -7.14 25.41
C ASN A 69 17.78 -6.18 25.88
N THR A 70 17.36 -4.95 26.20
CA THR A 70 18.22 -3.88 26.72
C THR A 70 18.26 -3.82 28.24
N ALA A 71 17.47 -4.64 28.94
CA ALA A 71 17.49 -4.71 30.40
C ALA A 71 18.77 -5.37 30.92
N ALA A 72 19.10 -5.13 32.19
CA ALA A 72 20.24 -5.78 32.85
C ALA A 72 20.06 -7.30 33.03
N GLY A 73 18.81 -7.79 33.04
CA GLY A 73 18.46 -9.19 33.25
C GLY A 73 17.97 -9.91 31.99
N SER A 74 17.87 -11.24 32.08
CA SER A 74 17.23 -12.05 31.05
C SER A 74 15.71 -11.94 31.09
N GLN A 75 15.08 -12.14 29.93
CA GLN A 75 13.61 -12.15 29.80
C GLN A 75 13.11 -13.59 29.68
N VAL A 76 12.05 -13.91 30.43
CA VAL A 76 11.38 -15.22 30.33
C VAL A 76 10.32 -15.16 29.23
N VAL A 77 10.40 -16.11 28.31
CA VAL A 77 9.49 -16.26 27.17
C VAL A 77 8.90 -17.67 27.16
N SER A 78 7.85 -17.90 26.38
CA SER A 78 7.25 -19.24 26.25
C SER A 78 8.15 -20.16 25.42
N ALA A 79 8.74 -19.62 24.34
CA ALA A 79 9.74 -20.32 23.55
C ALA A 79 10.61 -19.32 22.76
N ASN A 80 11.90 -19.59 22.61
CA ASN A 80 12.77 -19.03 21.60
C ASN A 80 13.66 -20.16 21.03
N GLY A 81 13.82 -20.25 19.71
CA GLY A 81 14.62 -21.33 19.11
C GLY A 81 14.09 -22.73 19.44
N ALA A 82 14.99 -23.67 19.72
CA ALA A 82 14.68 -25.08 20.03
C ALA A 82 14.00 -25.30 21.41
N GLY A 83 13.01 -24.49 21.76
CA GLY A 83 12.23 -24.61 23.00
C GLY A 83 12.90 -24.02 24.23
N THR A 84 13.93 -23.17 24.08
CA THR A 84 14.47 -22.42 25.23
C THR A 84 13.46 -21.37 25.69
N THR A 85 13.49 -20.98 26.97
CA THR A 85 12.49 -20.07 27.57
C THR A 85 13.11 -18.76 28.04
N ILE A 86 14.34 -18.48 27.63
CA ILE A 86 15.13 -17.34 28.13
C ILE A 86 15.76 -16.58 26.97
N VAL A 87 15.49 -15.29 26.89
CA VAL A 87 16.23 -14.34 26.06
C VAL A 87 17.28 -13.65 26.94
N LEU A 88 18.56 -13.85 26.61
CA LEU A 88 19.68 -13.35 27.40
C LEU A 88 19.80 -11.81 27.31
N THR A 89 20.45 -11.22 28.31
CA THR A 89 20.83 -9.81 28.37
C THR A 89 21.57 -9.37 27.11
N ALA A 90 21.30 -8.15 26.61
CA ALA A 90 21.95 -7.53 25.45
C ALA A 90 21.87 -8.37 24.16
N THR A 91 20.74 -9.06 23.92
CA THR A 91 20.50 -9.81 22.68
C THR A 91 19.21 -9.39 21.99
N THR A 92 19.19 -9.50 20.66
CA THR A 92 17.97 -9.35 19.85
C THR A 92 17.50 -10.73 19.39
N ARG A 93 16.30 -11.16 19.77
CA ARG A 93 15.81 -12.52 19.55
C ARG A 93 14.33 -12.54 19.16
N ALA A 94 13.97 -13.41 18.22
CA ALA A 94 12.57 -13.80 18.01
C ALA A 94 12.13 -14.79 19.10
N ALA A 95 10.92 -14.61 19.61
CA ALA A 95 10.36 -15.41 20.68
C ALA A 95 8.82 -15.49 20.57
N ILE A 96 8.27 -16.53 21.17
CA ILE A 96 6.84 -16.72 21.41
C ILE A 96 6.58 -16.40 22.88
N VAL A 97 5.57 -15.58 23.15
CA VAL A 97 5.22 -15.14 24.50
C VAL A 97 3.72 -15.20 24.75
N THR A 98 3.32 -15.42 25.99
CA THR A 98 1.95 -15.19 26.44
C THR A 98 1.68 -13.69 26.59
N ALA A 99 0.40 -13.29 26.65
CA ALA A 99 0.02 -11.90 26.93
C ALA A 99 0.61 -11.39 28.27
N ALA A 100 0.65 -12.24 29.30
CA ALA A 100 1.25 -11.88 30.59
C ALA A 100 2.76 -11.64 30.49
N GLN A 101 3.49 -12.54 29.80
CA GLN A 101 4.92 -12.36 29.55
C GLN A 101 5.19 -11.09 28.73
N LEU A 102 4.40 -10.84 27.67
CA LEU A 102 4.53 -9.64 26.85
C LEU A 102 4.38 -8.36 27.69
N SER A 103 3.41 -8.31 28.60
CA SER A 103 3.22 -7.17 29.50
C SER A 103 4.44 -6.95 30.41
N THR A 104 4.97 -8.01 31.02
CA THR A 104 6.16 -7.94 31.89
C THR A 104 7.40 -7.48 31.11
N ILE A 105 7.62 -8.03 29.91
CA ILE A 105 8.74 -7.65 29.04
C ILE A 105 8.59 -6.19 28.61
N THR A 106 7.40 -5.76 28.20
CA THR A 106 7.14 -4.38 27.79
C THR A 106 7.43 -3.40 28.92
N ALA A 107 7.10 -3.75 30.17
CA ALA A 107 7.43 -2.93 31.33
C ALA A 107 8.95 -2.88 31.64
N SER A 108 9.70 -3.95 31.34
CA SER A 108 11.12 -4.06 31.67
C SER A 108 12.05 -3.41 30.63
N ILE A 109 11.71 -3.51 29.34
CA ILE A 109 12.56 -3.02 28.24
C ILE A 109 11.90 -1.96 27.36
N THR A 110 10.68 -1.52 27.68
CA THR A 110 9.86 -0.56 26.90
C THR A 110 9.36 -1.08 25.54
N ALA A 111 8.19 -0.59 25.12
CA ALA A 111 7.53 -1.04 23.88
C ALA A 111 8.36 -0.75 22.62
N THR A 112 9.21 0.27 22.61
CA THR A 112 10.06 0.61 21.46
C THR A 112 11.10 -0.45 21.15
N ASN A 113 11.43 -1.31 22.12
CA ASN A 113 12.39 -2.42 21.97
C ASN A 113 11.70 -3.76 21.66
N ILE A 114 10.44 -3.73 21.23
CA ILE A 114 9.65 -4.91 20.87
C ILE A 114 8.98 -4.69 19.52
N VAL A 115 9.12 -5.66 18.62
CA VAL A 115 8.34 -5.71 17.37
C VAL A 115 7.47 -6.96 17.41
N THR A 116 6.15 -6.79 17.23
CA THR A 116 5.25 -7.94 17.12
C THR A 116 5.13 -8.36 15.67
N LEU A 117 5.49 -9.61 15.37
CA LEU A 117 5.38 -10.22 14.03
C LEU A 117 3.99 -10.79 13.78
N GLY A 118 3.24 -11.12 14.83
CA GLY A 118 1.88 -11.62 14.76
C GLY A 118 1.52 -12.49 15.95
N THR A 119 0.58 -13.39 15.75
CA THR A 119 0.17 -14.39 16.74
C THR A 119 0.19 -15.79 16.14
N VAL A 120 0.39 -16.76 17.03
CA VAL A 120 0.26 -18.18 16.74
C VAL A 120 -0.73 -18.79 17.73
N THR A 121 -1.69 -19.56 17.25
CA THR A 121 -2.60 -20.32 18.09
C THR A 121 -2.18 -21.78 18.07
N THR A 122 -1.97 -22.37 19.24
CA THR A 122 -1.59 -23.78 19.39
C THR A 122 -2.68 -24.58 20.07
N VAL A 123 -2.74 -25.88 19.77
CA VAL A 123 -3.53 -26.88 20.48
C VAL A 123 -2.59 -28.05 20.81
N ALA A 124 -2.34 -28.29 22.10
CA ALA A 124 -1.37 -29.28 22.57
C ALA A 124 -0.02 -29.22 21.81
N GLY A 125 0.53 -28.02 21.67
CA GLY A 125 1.81 -27.76 21.02
C GLY A 125 1.81 -27.82 19.49
N THR A 126 0.68 -28.15 18.86
CA THR A 126 0.52 -28.08 17.39
C THR A 126 -0.04 -26.73 16.98
N ILE A 127 0.54 -26.10 15.97
CA ILE A 127 0.10 -24.81 15.45
C ILE A 127 -1.20 -24.98 14.66
N TYR A 128 -2.29 -24.41 15.17
CA TYR A 128 -3.60 -24.40 14.53
C TYR A 128 -3.72 -23.25 13.53
N SER A 129 -3.29 -22.05 13.90
CA SER A 129 -3.34 -20.87 13.04
C SER A 129 -2.17 -19.92 13.29
N ILE A 130 -1.81 -19.18 12.26
CA ILE A 130 -0.80 -18.11 12.30
C ILE A 130 -1.49 -16.86 11.76
N THR A 131 -1.47 -15.78 12.53
CA THR A 131 -2.02 -14.48 12.11
C THR A 131 -0.89 -13.45 12.12
N PRO A 132 -0.28 -13.12 10.98
CA PRO A 132 0.74 -12.08 10.90
C PRO A 132 0.20 -10.72 11.34
N ALA A 133 0.98 -9.95 12.11
CA ALA A 133 0.68 -8.56 12.46
C ALA A 133 0.78 -7.64 11.24
N PHE A 134 1.64 -8.02 10.30
CA PHE A 134 1.76 -7.38 9.01
C PHE A 134 1.28 -8.36 7.95
N SER A 135 0.15 -8.05 7.31
CA SER A 135 -0.33 -8.79 6.15
C SER A 135 0.49 -8.41 4.92
N PHE A 136 1.78 -8.77 4.90
CA PHE A 136 2.57 -8.68 3.68
C PHE A 136 2.13 -9.84 2.78
N THR A 137 1.45 -9.52 1.70
CA THR A 137 1.15 -10.50 0.66
C THR A 137 2.49 -11.09 0.18
N THR A 138 2.65 -12.41 0.27
CA THR A 138 3.85 -13.15 -0.23
C THR A 138 4.06 -13.01 -1.73
N SER A 139 3.15 -12.32 -2.42
CA SER A 139 3.32 -11.97 -3.81
C SER A 139 4.13 -10.68 -3.94
N ARG A 140 5.23 -10.77 -4.70
CA ARG A 140 5.85 -9.59 -5.33
C ARG A 140 4.98 -9.00 -6.44
N THR A 141 3.79 -9.55 -6.72
CA THR A 141 2.77 -8.76 -7.40
C THR A 141 2.32 -7.69 -6.42
N VAL A 142 2.43 -6.44 -6.88
CA VAL A 142 1.78 -5.28 -6.27
C VAL A 142 0.43 -5.72 -5.71
N PRO A 143 0.08 -5.42 -4.45
CA PRO A 143 -1.24 -5.74 -3.89
C PRO A 143 -2.29 -5.42 -4.94
N ALA A 144 -3.25 -6.33 -5.18
CA ALA A 144 -4.22 -6.25 -6.28
C ALA A 144 -4.52 -4.78 -6.59
N GLN A 145 -3.92 -4.25 -7.65
CA GLN A 145 -3.93 -2.80 -7.87
C GLN A 145 -5.40 -2.40 -7.91
N VAL A 146 -5.82 -1.57 -6.96
CA VAL A 146 -7.19 -1.09 -6.95
C VAL A 146 -7.24 -0.04 -8.05
N TYR A 147 -7.79 -0.41 -9.19
CA TYR A 147 -7.85 0.46 -10.36
C TYR A 147 -9.21 0.42 -11.02
N ALA A 148 -9.50 1.48 -11.75
CA ALA A 148 -10.59 1.52 -12.69
C ALA A 148 -10.18 2.24 -13.97
N THR A 149 -10.82 1.87 -15.08
CA THR A 149 -10.62 2.48 -16.39
C THR A 149 -11.96 2.82 -17.04
N LEU A 150 -11.93 3.87 -17.82
CA LEU A 150 -12.97 4.26 -18.78
C LEU A 150 -12.28 4.40 -20.14
N ALA A 151 -12.81 3.77 -21.18
CA ALA A 151 -12.22 3.81 -22.51
C ALA A 151 -13.30 3.92 -23.58
N SER A 152 -13.04 4.75 -24.59
CA SER A 152 -13.99 4.91 -25.69
C SER A 152 -13.41 5.56 -26.93
N PRO A 153 -13.81 5.12 -28.13
CA PRO A 153 -13.66 5.90 -29.36
C PRO A 153 -14.78 6.95 -29.54
N SER A 154 -15.65 7.15 -28.54
CA SER A 154 -16.80 8.06 -28.64
C SER A 154 -16.38 9.49 -28.95
N VAL A 155 -17.06 10.08 -29.93
CA VAL A 155 -16.90 11.49 -30.29
C VAL A 155 -17.53 12.38 -29.23
N ILE A 156 -16.71 13.24 -28.62
CA ILE A 156 -17.13 14.24 -27.64
C ILE A 156 -16.92 15.62 -28.27
N ASN A 157 -17.97 16.43 -28.29
CA ASN A 157 -17.91 17.79 -28.85
C ASN A 157 -17.62 18.79 -27.75
N ALA A 158 -16.45 19.43 -27.79
CA ALA A 158 -16.07 20.47 -26.86
C ALA A 158 -16.30 21.86 -27.46
N THR A 159 -17.18 22.64 -26.85
CA THR A 159 -17.52 24.00 -27.29
C THR A 159 -16.47 25.01 -26.84
N SER A 160 -16.19 26.01 -27.70
CA SER A 160 -15.19 27.04 -27.40
C SER A 160 -15.58 27.84 -26.15
N GLY A 161 -14.65 28.00 -25.20
CA GLY A 161 -14.86 28.73 -23.96
C GLY A 161 -15.66 27.99 -22.88
N VAL A 162 -15.98 26.70 -23.08
CA VAL A 162 -16.79 25.91 -22.14
C VAL A 162 -16.01 24.69 -21.66
N ASN A 163 -16.05 24.43 -20.34
CA ASN A 163 -15.56 23.18 -19.76
C ASN A 163 -16.50 22.05 -20.16
N THR A 164 -16.01 21.12 -20.95
CA THR A 164 -16.74 19.96 -21.45
C THR A 164 -16.32 18.73 -20.67
N THR A 165 -17.22 18.15 -19.89
CA THR A 165 -16.97 16.85 -19.24
C THR A 165 -16.72 15.77 -20.29
N ILE A 166 -15.71 14.94 -20.06
CA ILE A 166 -15.43 13.80 -20.91
C ILE A 166 -16.32 12.66 -20.42
N SER A 167 -17.37 12.34 -21.18
CA SER A 167 -18.43 11.40 -20.81
C SER A 167 -18.85 10.54 -22.00
N GLY A 168 -19.77 9.59 -21.78
CA GLY A 168 -20.28 8.72 -22.85
C GLY A 168 -19.28 7.65 -23.28
N TYR A 169 -18.49 7.13 -22.34
CA TYR A 169 -17.52 6.09 -22.62
C TYR A 169 -18.18 4.78 -23.08
N ALA A 170 -17.53 4.02 -23.96
CA ALA A 170 -18.05 2.76 -24.46
C ALA A 170 -17.85 1.62 -23.46
N THR A 171 -16.71 1.61 -22.75
CA THR A 171 -16.35 0.55 -21.80
C THR A 171 -15.85 1.11 -20.49
N SER A 172 -16.06 0.31 -19.45
CA SER A 172 -15.53 0.55 -18.11
C SER A 172 -15.03 -0.76 -17.50
N TYR A 173 -13.99 -0.66 -16.68
CA TYR A 173 -13.55 -1.75 -15.83
C TYR A 173 -13.22 -1.19 -14.45
N SER A 174 -13.54 -1.93 -13.40
CA SER A 174 -13.09 -1.66 -12.04
C SER A 174 -12.76 -2.97 -11.35
N THR A 175 -11.84 -2.93 -10.38
CA THR A 175 -11.63 -4.07 -9.49
C THR A 175 -12.91 -4.45 -8.74
N SER A 176 -13.05 -5.73 -8.40
CA SER A 176 -14.26 -6.28 -7.75
C SER A 176 -14.38 -5.94 -6.27
N ASP A 177 -13.39 -5.26 -5.70
CA ASP A 177 -13.38 -4.81 -4.29
C ASP A 177 -14.38 -3.67 -4.00
N GLY A 178 -14.92 -3.03 -5.03
CA GLY A 178 -15.87 -1.93 -4.90
C GLY A 178 -15.28 -0.64 -4.36
N ILE A 179 -13.96 -0.51 -4.23
CA ILE A 179 -13.29 0.70 -3.74
C ILE A 179 -13.38 1.82 -4.77
N ILE A 180 -13.29 1.48 -6.06
CA ILE A 180 -13.52 2.41 -7.16
C ILE A 180 -14.66 1.85 -8.01
N THR A 181 -15.66 2.67 -8.30
CA THR A 181 -16.71 2.34 -9.27
C THR A 181 -16.73 3.39 -10.38
N THR A 182 -17.28 3.03 -11.54
CA THR A 182 -17.26 3.89 -12.73
C THR A 182 -18.64 3.98 -13.36
N SER A 183 -18.90 5.09 -14.04
CA SER A 183 -20.10 5.33 -14.84
C SER A 183 -19.69 5.74 -16.24
N THR A 184 -19.97 4.88 -17.23
CA THR A 184 -19.67 5.15 -18.63
C THR A 184 -20.46 6.33 -19.18
N SER A 185 -21.75 6.46 -18.80
CA SER A 185 -22.63 7.51 -19.30
C SER A 185 -22.19 8.91 -18.85
N SER A 186 -21.83 9.07 -17.57
CA SER A 186 -21.42 10.36 -17.00
C SER A 186 -19.92 10.61 -17.01
N GLY A 187 -19.10 9.57 -17.24
CA GLY A 187 -17.63 9.68 -17.19
C GLY A 187 -17.04 9.76 -15.79
N ASN A 188 -17.83 9.39 -14.77
CA ASN A 188 -17.43 9.55 -13.37
C ASN A 188 -16.67 8.34 -12.83
N PHE A 189 -15.68 8.63 -11.98
CA PHE A 189 -15.11 7.71 -10.99
C PHE A 189 -15.73 8.05 -9.63
N THR A 190 -16.16 7.02 -8.90
CA THR A 190 -16.60 7.13 -7.51
C THR A 190 -15.66 6.34 -6.61
N VAL A 191 -15.13 6.99 -5.59
CA VAL A 191 -14.15 6.43 -4.66
C VAL A 191 -14.80 6.21 -3.30
N ASN A 192 -14.86 4.97 -2.86
CA ASN A 192 -15.52 4.58 -1.61
C ASN A 192 -14.57 4.57 -0.39
N VAL A 193 -13.26 4.74 -0.61
CA VAL A 193 -12.24 4.77 0.46
C VAL A 193 -11.34 5.98 0.27
N ALA A 194 -11.16 6.78 1.32
CA ALA A 194 -10.26 7.93 1.26
C ALA A 194 -8.79 7.49 1.02
N GLY A 195 -8.01 8.32 0.33
CA GLY A 195 -6.60 8.04 0.09
C GLY A 195 -5.99 8.84 -1.05
N VAL A 196 -4.77 8.48 -1.42
CA VAL A 196 -4.06 9.05 -2.56
C VAL A 196 -4.22 8.14 -3.77
N TYR A 197 -4.50 8.74 -4.92
CA TYR A 197 -4.74 8.04 -6.17
C TYR A 197 -3.93 8.68 -7.29
N GLN A 198 -3.43 7.87 -8.21
CA GLN A 198 -2.89 8.32 -9.49
C GLN A 198 -4.00 8.31 -10.54
N PHE A 199 -4.29 9.49 -11.10
CA PHE A 199 -5.22 9.66 -12.20
C PHE A 199 -4.46 9.93 -13.50
N THR A 200 -4.86 9.24 -14.57
CA THR A 200 -4.37 9.46 -15.93
C THR A 200 -5.57 9.68 -16.86
N ALA A 201 -5.54 10.73 -17.68
CA ALA A 201 -6.49 10.93 -18.76
C ALA A 201 -5.76 11.20 -20.09
N VAL A 202 -6.28 10.67 -21.19
CA VAL A 202 -5.75 10.85 -22.55
C VAL A 202 -6.92 11.15 -23.47
N VAL A 203 -6.73 12.14 -24.35
CA VAL A 203 -7.71 12.50 -25.39
C VAL A 203 -7.00 12.84 -26.69
N SER A 204 -7.63 12.59 -27.82
CA SER A 204 -7.15 13.00 -29.15
C SER A 204 -8.09 14.03 -29.74
N TRP A 205 -7.58 15.19 -30.11
CA TRP A 205 -8.36 16.24 -30.77
C TRP A 205 -8.44 16.02 -32.28
N ASP A 206 -9.39 16.69 -32.93
CA ASP A 206 -9.38 16.84 -34.39
C ASP A 206 -8.13 17.61 -34.86
N ALA A 207 -7.66 17.27 -36.06
CA ALA A 207 -6.48 17.87 -36.67
C ALA A 207 -6.75 19.29 -37.21
N ASN A 208 -5.68 20.07 -37.43
CA ASN A 208 -5.72 21.42 -38.03
C ASN A 208 -6.50 22.46 -37.21
N THR A 209 -6.30 22.46 -35.90
CA THR A 209 -7.08 23.27 -34.96
C THR A 209 -6.18 24.27 -34.22
N THR A 210 -6.47 25.57 -34.34
CA THR A 210 -5.76 26.65 -33.63
C THR A 210 -6.36 26.90 -32.24
N GLY A 211 -5.68 27.68 -31.38
CA GLY A 211 -6.20 28.07 -30.06
C GLY A 211 -5.75 27.17 -28.89
N SER A 212 -6.00 27.60 -27.65
CA SER A 212 -5.52 26.88 -26.45
C SER A 212 -6.42 25.71 -26.05
N ARG A 213 -5.83 24.66 -25.45
CA ARG A 213 -6.55 23.48 -24.96
C ARG A 213 -6.06 23.10 -23.57
N LEU A 214 -6.99 22.66 -22.73
CA LEU A 214 -6.75 22.18 -21.37
C LEU A 214 -7.40 20.81 -21.21
N LEU A 215 -6.65 19.87 -20.62
CA LEU A 215 -7.18 18.63 -20.06
C LEU A 215 -6.95 18.67 -18.55
N ALA A 216 -8.00 18.48 -17.78
CA ALA A 216 -7.95 18.62 -16.33
C ALA A 216 -8.96 17.67 -15.66
N VAL A 217 -8.94 17.67 -14.33
CA VAL A 217 -9.82 16.86 -13.47
C VAL A 217 -10.70 17.79 -12.63
N ALA A 218 -11.96 17.43 -12.46
CA ALA A 218 -12.91 18.16 -11.63
C ALA A 218 -13.86 17.18 -10.93
N GLY A 219 -14.52 17.64 -9.87
CA GLY A 219 -15.44 16.80 -9.10
C GLY A 219 -15.63 17.28 -7.67
N SER A 220 -16.23 16.40 -6.88
CA SER A 220 -16.42 16.55 -5.44
C SER A 220 -15.50 15.61 -4.67
N GLY A 221 -15.14 15.99 -3.44
CA GLY A 221 -14.29 15.16 -2.57
C GLY A 221 -12.80 15.15 -2.93
N ILE A 222 -12.35 16.03 -3.82
CA ILE A 222 -10.93 16.30 -4.04
C ILE A 222 -10.42 17.16 -2.88
N VAL A 223 -9.52 16.61 -2.07
CA VAL A 223 -8.93 17.29 -0.90
C VAL A 223 -7.76 18.16 -1.34
N ARG A 224 -6.86 17.61 -2.16
CA ARG A 224 -5.74 18.34 -2.80
C ARG A 224 -5.19 17.57 -4.00
N THR A 225 -4.63 18.31 -4.96
CA THR A 225 -3.84 17.78 -6.07
C THR A 225 -2.35 17.94 -5.75
N LEU A 226 -1.64 16.83 -5.54
CA LEU A 226 -0.25 16.83 -5.05
C LEU A 226 0.74 17.26 -6.14
N ASP A 227 0.44 16.91 -7.40
CA ASP A 227 1.09 17.47 -8.60
C ASP A 227 0.05 18.28 -9.36
N SER A 228 -0.03 19.58 -9.06
CA SER A 228 -0.89 20.52 -9.78
C SER A 228 -0.21 20.97 -11.08
N TYR A 229 0.28 20.04 -11.90
CA TYR A 229 0.62 20.36 -13.28
C TYR A 229 -0.65 20.24 -14.11
N TYR A 230 -1.45 21.31 -14.11
CA TYR A 230 -2.41 21.48 -15.20
C TYR A 230 -1.60 21.50 -16.50
N ASP A 231 -1.79 20.53 -17.41
CA ASP A 231 -1.15 20.59 -18.73
C ASP A 231 -1.83 21.69 -19.56
N TRP A 232 -1.44 22.95 -19.27
CA TRP A 232 -1.79 24.11 -20.08
C TRP A 232 -0.91 24.08 -21.33
N ARG A 233 -1.36 23.37 -22.36
CA ARG A 233 -0.76 23.52 -23.69
C ARG A 233 -1.37 24.74 -24.37
N SER A 234 -0.59 25.82 -24.44
CA SER A 234 -0.84 26.88 -25.40
C SER A 234 -0.61 26.30 -26.80
N ALA A 235 -1.68 25.89 -27.47
CA ALA A 235 -1.60 25.27 -28.77
C ALA A 235 -1.31 26.35 -29.84
N ALA A 236 -0.04 26.72 -29.96
CA ALA A 236 0.56 26.90 -31.28
C ALA A 236 0.93 25.50 -31.82
N LEU A 237 -0.07 24.62 -31.95
CA LEU A 237 0.12 23.26 -32.44
C LEU A 237 0.08 23.28 -33.98
N ASN A 238 1.21 23.64 -34.59
CA ASN A 238 1.62 23.05 -35.88
C ASN A 238 2.20 21.64 -35.65
N ALA A 239 1.74 20.90 -34.64
CA ALA A 239 2.37 19.66 -34.20
C ALA A 239 1.58 18.43 -34.64
N ILE A 240 2.36 17.46 -35.13
CA ILE A 240 2.01 16.22 -35.83
C ILE A 240 1.24 15.20 -34.94
N SER A 241 0.90 15.53 -33.69
CA SER A 241 0.12 14.67 -32.80
C SER A 241 -0.96 15.47 -32.05
N PRO A 242 -2.26 15.19 -32.29
CA PRO A 242 -3.37 15.88 -31.63
C PRO A 242 -3.70 15.34 -30.23
N THR A 243 -2.85 14.49 -29.66
CA THR A 243 -3.10 13.81 -28.39
C THR A 243 -2.65 14.67 -27.19
N GLN A 244 -3.54 14.86 -26.23
CA GLN A 244 -3.26 15.45 -24.92
C GLN A 244 -3.32 14.38 -23.83
N ARG A 245 -2.47 14.52 -22.81
CA ARG A 245 -2.36 13.59 -21.70
C ARG A 245 -2.20 14.34 -20.38
N LEU A 246 -2.96 13.94 -19.38
CA LEU A 246 -2.90 14.38 -18.00
C LEU A 246 -2.47 13.19 -17.14
N ASP A 247 -1.47 13.39 -16.29
CA ASP A 247 -1.12 12.47 -15.20
C ASP A 247 -1.01 13.30 -13.91
N THR A 248 -1.75 12.93 -12.87
CA THR A 248 -1.72 13.66 -11.60
C THR A 248 -2.00 12.73 -10.41
N SER A 249 -1.36 13.01 -9.28
CA SER A 249 -1.68 12.40 -7.99
C SER A 249 -2.69 13.27 -7.24
N ILE A 250 -3.80 12.66 -6.81
CA ILE A 250 -4.94 13.34 -6.18
C ILE A 250 -5.25 12.67 -4.85
N GLU A 251 -5.43 13.46 -3.80
CA GLU A 251 -5.99 12.99 -2.54
C GLU A 251 -7.51 13.15 -2.56
N LEU A 252 -8.21 12.04 -2.32
CA LEU A 252 -9.67 11.95 -2.40
C LEU A 252 -10.25 11.52 -1.05
N SER A 253 -11.38 12.12 -0.68
CA SER A 253 -12.20 11.66 0.45
C SER A 253 -13.02 10.42 0.08
N ALA A 254 -13.49 9.68 1.08
CA ALA A 254 -14.49 8.63 0.85
C ALA A 254 -15.79 9.26 0.29
N GLY A 255 -16.41 8.60 -0.68
CA GLY A 255 -17.56 9.10 -1.42
C GLY A 255 -17.23 10.14 -2.49
N ALA A 256 -15.95 10.42 -2.77
CA ALA A 256 -15.57 11.37 -3.82
C ALA A 256 -16.07 10.92 -5.19
N VAL A 257 -16.62 11.86 -5.96
CA VAL A 257 -17.08 11.64 -7.34
C VAL A 257 -16.39 12.65 -8.24
N PHE A 258 -15.60 12.19 -9.20
CA PHE A 258 -14.81 13.07 -10.06
C PHE A 258 -14.67 12.53 -11.49
N TYR A 259 -14.27 13.39 -12.41
CA TYR A 259 -14.20 13.13 -13.85
C TYR A 259 -13.12 13.98 -14.53
N ALA A 260 -12.70 13.56 -15.72
CA ALA A 260 -11.89 14.41 -16.58
C ALA A 260 -12.77 15.40 -17.35
N TYR A 261 -12.27 16.60 -17.57
CA TYR A 261 -12.89 17.57 -18.46
C TYR A 261 -11.86 18.18 -19.40
N ALA A 262 -12.34 18.62 -20.55
CA ALA A 262 -11.57 19.34 -21.54
C ALA A 262 -12.11 20.77 -21.67
N ALA A 263 -11.22 21.73 -21.87
CA ALA A 263 -11.60 23.09 -22.26
C ALA A 263 -10.78 23.50 -23.48
N GLN A 264 -11.37 24.29 -24.38
CA GLN A 264 -10.68 24.78 -25.56
C GLN A 264 -11.15 26.19 -25.92
N ASN A 265 -10.27 26.98 -26.50
CA ASN A 265 -10.58 28.33 -26.99
C ASN A 265 -10.05 28.50 -28.42
N SER A 266 -10.75 27.91 -29.38
CA SER A 266 -10.41 27.92 -30.81
C SER A 266 -11.40 28.69 -31.68
N GLY A 267 -12.45 29.29 -31.09
CA GLY A 267 -13.49 30.02 -31.79
C GLY A 267 -14.58 29.16 -32.45
N SER A 268 -14.46 27.83 -32.40
CA SER A 268 -15.48 26.88 -32.89
C SER A 268 -15.58 25.66 -31.99
N THR A 269 -16.65 24.86 -32.11
CA THR A 269 -16.72 23.53 -31.49
C THR A 269 -15.67 22.60 -32.11
N ARG A 270 -15.07 21.76 -31.27
CA ARG A 270 -14.02 20.81 -31.63
C ARG A 270 -14.37 19.40 -31.19
N THR A 271 -13.79 18.43 -31.89
CA THR A 271 -14.08 17.01 -31.69
C THR A 271 -12.95 16.38 -30.89
N ILE A 272 -13.31 15.66 -29.84
CA ILE A 272 -12.42 14.79 -29.07
C ILE A 272 -12.77 13.34 -29.41
N GLY A 273 -11.78 12.55 -29.78
CA GLY A 273 -11.84 11.11 -29.94
C GLY A 273 -10.84 10.39 -29.02
N ASP A 274 -10.92 9.06 -29.02
CA ASP A 274 -10.01 8.15 -28.30
C ASP A 274 -9.78 8.54 -26.83
N ALA A 275 -10.87 8.85 -26.13
CA ALA A 275 -10.83 9.24 -24.73
C ALA A 275 -10.56 8.01 -23.84
N LEU A 276 -9.52 8.11 -23.02
CA LEU A 276 -9.16 7.11 -22.02
C LEU A 276 -8.94 7.79 -20.67
N ALA A 277 -9.51 7.24 -19.61
CA ALA A 277 -9.23 7.65 -18.25
C ALA A 277 -8.95 6.42 -17.38
N ARG A 278 -8.00 6.57 -16.45
CA ARG A 278 -7.60 5.52 -15.51
C ARG A 278 -7.37 6.13 -14.14
N LEU A 279 -7.83 5.43 -13.11
CA LEU A 279 -7.53 5.72 -11.72
C LEU A 279 -6.87 4.51 -11.09
N VAL A 280 -5.78 4.72 -10.34
CA VAL A 280 -5.08 3.69 -9.58
C VAL A 280 -4.90 4.20 -8.15
N ARG A 281 -5.23 3.39 -7.15
CA ARG A 281 -4.93 3.70 -5.75
C ARG A 281 -3.44 3.48 -5.46
N LEU A 282 -2.81 4.43 -4.77
CA LEU A 282 -1.41 4.36 -4.34
C LEU A 282 -1.28 3.83 -2.91
#